data_AF-A0A5D0UE74-F1
#
_entry.id   AF-A0A5D0UE74-F1
#
_cell.length_a   1.000
_cell.length_b   1.000
_cell.length_c   1.000
_cell.angle_alpha   90.00
_cell.angle_beta   90.00
_cell.angle_gamma   90.00
#
_symmetry.space_group_name_H-M   'P 1'
#
loop_
_entity.id
_entity.type
_entity.pdbx_description
1 polymer ?
#
loop_
_entity_poly.entity_id
_entity_poly.type
_entity_poly.pdbx_seq_one_letter_code
_entity_poly.pdbx_strand_id
1 'polypeptide(L)'
;MRSAAWLNKNDQFAPGKELFRSKRRFSVWAYALSHSQLLLRARTTTDDGRRQPRIDILFKPVDAMKTRMDYDGLVLRCATTEERERILGQTNRTADNQVFIIESGETVDYVVARAVGWQEDDQQDREPSALAFFVPATDPTRLLPSDSPTSWSAVQAAQIPD
;
A
#
# COMPACT_ATOMS: atom_id res chain seq x y z
N MET A 1 -6.41 13.52 -20.10
CA MET A 1 -7.61 13.03 -19.39
C MET A 1 -7.10 12.28 -18.17
N ARG A 2 -7.45 12.69 -16.95
CA ARG A 2 -6.97 12.00 -15.73
C ARG A 2 -7.79 10.76 -15.47
N SER A 3 -7.12 9.67 -15.11
CA SER A 3 -7.78 8.40 -14.80
C SER A 3 -8.16 8.33 -13.32
N ALA A 4 -9.41 7.96 -13.03
CA ALA A 4 -9.86 7.67 -11.68
C ALA A 4 -10.90 6.55 -11.71
N ALA A 5 -10.84 5.64 -10.73
CA ALA A 5 -11.84 4.60 -10.54
C ALA A 5 -11.91 4.16 -9.08
N TRP A 6 -13.09 3.68 -8.68
CA TRP A 6 -13.33 3.01 -7.41
C TRP A 6 -14.10 1.72 -7.66
N LEU A 7 -13.47 0.57 -7.36
CA LEU A 7 -14.05 -0.75 -7.58
C LEU A 7 -14.31 -1.42 -6.22
N ASN A 8 -15.55 -1.81 -5.97
CA ASN A 8 -15.97 -2.43 -4.72
C ASN A 8 -17.14 -3.42 -4.88
N LYS A 9 -17.58 -3.71 -6.11
CA LYS A 9 -18.65 -4.66 -6.41
C LYS A 9 -18.07 -5.92 -7.05
N ASN A 10 -18.62 -7.08 -6.67
CA ASN A 10 -18.10 -8.39 -7.11
C ASN A 10 -18.11 -8.59 -8.62
N ASP A 11 -19.09 -8.01 -9.34
CA ASP A 11 -19.18 -8.06 -10.80
C ASP A 11 -18.03 -7.31 -11.52
N GLN A 12 -17.34 -6.41 -10.80
CA GLN A 12 -16.18 -5.70 -11.33
C GLN A 12 -14.90 -6.56 -11.32
N PHE A 13 -14.90 -7.68 -10.57
CA PHE A 13 -13.72 -8.49 -10.24
C PHE A 13 -13.74 -9.88 -10.88
N ALA A 14 -13.89 -9.94 -12.21
CA ALA A 14 -13.76 -11.19 -12.93
C ALA A 14 -12.35 -11.80 -12.74
N PRO A 15 -12.20 -13.12 -12.51
CA PRO A 15 -10.89 -13.76 -12.32
C PRO A 15 -9.91 -13.45 -13.45
N GLY A 16 -8.66 -13.15 -13.09
CA GLY A 16 -7.59 -12.82 -14.05
C GLY A 16 -7.72 -11.45 -14.76
N LYS A 17 -8.83 -10.72 -14.58
CA LYS A 17 -9.07 -9.45 -15.25
C LYS A 17 -8.06 -8.38 -14.83
N GLU A 18 -7.39 -7.78 -15.81
CA GLU A 18 -6.59 -6.57 -15.61
C GLU A 18 -7.49 -5.38 -15.23
N LEU A 19 -7.14 -4.72 -14.14
CA LEU A 19 -7.86 -3.56 -13.60
C LEU A 19 -7.12 -2.26 -13.91
N PHE A 20 -5.79 -2.28 -13.83
CA PHE A 20 -4.96 -1.10 -14.02
C PHE A 20 -3.57 -1.49 -14.53
N ARG A 21 -2.96 -0.63 -15.35
CA ARG A 21 -1.60 -0.80 -15.85
C ARG A 21 -0.89 0.55 -15.95
N SER A 22 0.36 0.58 -15.53
CA SER A 22 1.24 1.73 -15.68
C SER A 22 2.69 1.28 -15.81
N LYS A 23 3.46 1.97 -16.67
CA LYS A 23 4.93 1.76 -16.77
C LYS A 23 5.71 2.55 -15.71
N ARG A 24 5.03 3.37 -14.91
CA ARG A 24 5.68 4.24 -13.91
C ARG A 24 6.10 3.44 -12.68
N ARG A 25 7.13 3.94 -12.00
CA ARG A 25 7.56 3.37 -10.72
C ARG A 25 6.55 3.71 -9.62
N PHE A 26 6.14 2.70 -8.86
CA PHE A 26 5.29 2.85 -7.67
C PHE A 26 6.06 2.45 -6.42
N SER A 27 5.78 3.10 -5.30
CA SER A 27 6.26 2.67 -3.99
C SER A 27 5.10 2.46 -3.03
N VAL A 28 5.26 1.58 -2.05
CA VAL A 28 4.38 1.56 -0.87
C VAL A 28 4.58 2.88 -0.15
N TRP A 29 3.54 3.71 -0.16
CA TRP A 29 3.59 5.06 0.40
C TRP A 29 3.16 5.09 1.85
N ALA A 30 2.05 4.42 2.15
CA ALA A 30 1.50 4.38 3.49
C ALA A 30 0.68 3.10 3.70
N TYR A 31 0.72 2.61 4.93
CA TYR A 31 -0.20 1.58 5.42
C TYR A 31 -0.77 2.02 6.77
N ALA A 32 -2.09 2.22 6.84
CA ALA A 32 -2.78 2.60 8.06
C ALA A 32 -3.51 1.38 8.63
N LEU A 33 -2.96 0.82 9.71
CA LEU A 33 -3.52 -0.32 10.42
C LEU A 33 -4.95 -0.07 10.92
N SER A 34 -5.22 1.11 11.49
CA SER A 34 -6.53 1.45 12.07
C SER A 34 -7.68 1.44 11.07
N HIS A 35 -7.38 1.62 9.78
CA HIS A 35 -8.37 1.65 8.71
C HIS A 35 -8.17 0.55 7.68
N SER A 36 -7.17 -0.34 7.88
CA SER A 36 -6.75 -1.36 6.94
C SER A 36 -6.58 -0.80 5.51
N GLN A 37 -5.84 0.30 5.38
CA GLN A 37 -5.63 1.00 4.09
C GLN A 37 -4.18 0.88 3.63
N LEU A 38 -3.97 0.34 2.44
CA LEU A 38 -2.66 0.33 1.77
C LEU A 38 -2.70 1.28 0.58
N LEU A 39 -1.75 2.22 0.54
CA LEU A 39 -1.58 3.17 -0.56
C LEU A 39 -0.26 2.91 -1.30
N LEU A 40 -0.36 2.67 -2.60
CA LEU A 40 0.77 2.73 -3.52
C LEU A 40 0.75 4.08 -4.25
N ARG A 41 1.93 4.66 -4.46
CA ARG A 41 2.07 5.96 -5.12
C ARG A 41 3.13 5.95 -6.20
N ALA A 42 2.80 6.47 -7.38
CA ALA A 42 3.79 6.84 -8.38
C ALA A 42 4.31 8.25 -8.10
N ARG A 43 5.64 8.37 -8.03
CA ARG A 43 6.34 9.63 -7.76
C ARG A 43 6.00 10.72 -8.79
N THR A 44 5.90 11.97 -8.33
CA THR A 44 5.63 13.14 -9.18
C THR A 44 6.83 13.61 -10.00
N THR A 45 8.01 13.06 -9.74
CA THR A 45 9.25 13.40 -10.44
C THR A 45 9.81 12.15 -11.11
N THR A 46 10.12 12.25 -12.39
CA THR A 46 10.81 11.20 -13.16
C THR A 46 12.31 11.21 -12.86
N ASP A 47 13.02 10.17 -13.30
CA ASP A 47 14.48 10.05 -13.09
C ASP A 47 15.28 11.18 -13.76
N ASP A 48 14.73 11.78 -14.82
CA ASP A 48 15.30 12.95 -15.50
C ASP A 48 14.81 14.30 -14.95
N GLY A 49 14.16 14.30 -13.78
CA GLY A 49 13.76 15.51 -13.06
C GLY A 49 12.49 16.19 -13.58
N ARG A 50 11.80 15.61 -14.58
CA ARG A 50 10.54 16.18 -15.09
C ARG A 50 9.38 15.91 -14.14
N ARG A 51 8.50 16.90 -14.02
CA ARG A 51 7.27 16.77 -13.24
C ARG A 51 6.22 15.99 -14.04
N GLN A 52 5.55 15.07 -13.36
CA GLN A 52 4.44 14.28 -13.87
C GLN A 52 3.31 14.22 -12.83
N PRO A 53 2.04 14.04 -13.25
CA PRO A 53 0.93 13.88 -12.32
C PRO A 53 1.19 12.75 -11.32
N ARG A 54 0.76 12.88 -10.08
CA ARG A 54 0.79 11.79 -9.10
C ARG A 54 -0.26 10.74 -9.45
N ILE A 55 0.05 9.46 -9.24
CA ILE A 55 -0.96 8.40 -9.29
C ILE A 55 -0.98 7.68 -7.96
N ASP A 56 -2.15 7.62 -7.34
CA ASP A 56 -2.41 6.88 -6.12
C ASP A 56 -3.25 5.64 -6.43
N ILE A 57 -2.91 4.51 -5.82
CA ILE A 57 -3.71 3.27 -5.82
C ILE A 57 -3.97 2.88 -4.38
N LEU A 58 -5.23 2.82 -3.98
CA LEU A 58 -5.67 2.51 -2.63
C LEU A 58 -6.39 1.17 -2.57
N PHE A 59 -6.01 0.32 -1.62
CA PHE A 59 -6.71 -0.90 -1.25
C PHE A 59 -7.37 -0.74 0.12
N LYS A 60 -8.65 -1.16 0.28
CA LYS A 60 -9.32 -1.17 1.58
C LYS A 60 -10.62 -2.00 1.65
N PRO A 61 -11.00 -2.47 2.85
CA PRO A 61 -10.08 -2.88 3.90
C PRO A 61 -9.12 -3.97 3.39
N VAL A 62 -7.87 -3.91 3.83
CA VAL A 62 -6.81 -4.90 3.59
C VAL A 62 -6.77 -5.91 4.73
N ASP A 63 -6.85 -7.19 4.39
CA ASP A 63 -6.82 -8.31 5.34
C ASP A 63 -5.45 -8.98 5.43
N ALA A 64 -4.77 -9.09 4.29
CA ALA A 64 -3.44 -9.68 4.17
C ALA A 64 -2.74 -9.09 2.95
N MET A 65 -1.40 -9.05 2.97
CA MET A 65 -0.63 -8.60 1.83
C MET A 65 0.76 -9.25 1.84
N LYS A 66 1.28 -9.45 0.63
CA LYS A 66 2.70 -9.67 0.37
C LYS A 66 3.11 -8.60 -0.62
N THR A 67 3.88 -7.63 -0.16
CA THR A 67 4.33 -6.50 -0.97
C THR A 67 5.83 -6.29 -0.79
N ARG A 68 6.43 -5.65 -1.79
CA ARG A 68 7.72 -5.00 -1.68
C ARG A 68 7.53 -3.50 -1.52
N MET A 69 8.63 -2.79 -1.28
CA MET A 69 8.60 -1.33 -1.13
C MET A 69 8.49 -0.59 -2.46
N ASP A 70 9.00 -1.14 -3.57
CA ASP A 70 9.07 -0.47 -4.88
C ASP A 70 8.77 -1.40 -6.06
N TYR A 71 8.08 -0.88 -7.07
CA TYR A 71 7.68 -1.57 -8.30
C TYR A 71 8.08 -0.76 -9.53
N ASP A 72 8.88 -1.32 -10.44
CA ASP A 72 9.28 -0.68 -11.70
C ASP A 72 8.28 -1.02 -12.80
N GLY A 73 7.22 -0.22 -12.88
CA GLY A 73 6.02 -0.58 -13.62
C GLY A 73 5.12 -1.51 -12.82
N LEU A 74 3.82 -1.42 -13.07
CA LEU A 74 2.79 -2.08 -12.28
C LEU A 74 1.63 -2.51 -13.18
N VAL A 75 1.29 -3.80 -13.13
CA VAL A 75 0.01 -4.33 -13.58
C VAL A 75 -0.76 -4.80 -12.36
N LEU A 76 -1.98 -4.30 -12.22
CA LEU A 76 -2.92 -4.71 -11.20
C LEU A 76 -4.02 -5.53 -11.87
N ARG A 77 -4.22 -6.75 -11.40
CA ARG A 77 -5.30 -7.62 -11.88
C ARG A 77 -5.98 -8.37 -10.74
N CYS A 78 -7.16 -8.90 -11.01
CA CYS A 78 -7.76 -9.92 -10.15
C CYS A 78 -6.92 -11.19 -10.25
N ALA A 79 -6.75 -11.89 -9.12
CA ALA A 79 -6.23 -13.24 -9.12
C ALA A 79 -7.08 -14.16 -10.00
N THR A 80 -6.47 -15.19 -10.59
CA THR A 80 -7.24 -16.33 -11.12
C THR A 80 -7.91 -17.08 -9.97
N THR A 81 -8.84 -17.98 -10.29
CA THR A 81 -9.50 -18.81 -9.27
C THR A 81 -8.48 -19.61 -8.46
N GLU A 82 -7.48 -20.20 -9.13
CA GLU A 82 -6.45 -21.03 -8.52
C GLU A 82 -5.49 -20.21 -7.65
N GLU A 83 -5.06 -19.05 -8.13
CA GLU A 83 -4.23 -18.12 -7.34
C GLU A 83 -4.96 -17.65 -6.08
N ARG A 84 -6.26 -17.32 -6.24
CA ARG A 84 -7.11 -16.86 -5.14
C ARG A 84 -7.24 -17.93 -4.06
N GLU A 85 -7.61 -19.15 -4.44
CA GLU A 85 -7.77 -20.27 -3.49
C GLU A 85 -6.45 -20.54 -2.74
N ARG A 86 -5.34 -20.59 -3.47
CA ARG A 86 -4.01 -20.78 -2.88
C ARG A 86 -3.65 -19.69 -1.87
N ILE A 87 -3.86 -18.41 -2.22
CA ILE A 87 -3.48 -17.27 -1.37
C ILE A 87 -4.38 -17.17 -0.15
N LEU A 88 -5.69 -17.39 -0.29
CA LEU A 88 -6.61 -17.40 0.86
C LEU A 88 -6.29 -18.56 1.82
N GLY A 89 -5.95 -19.74 1.30
CA GLY A 89 -5.49 -20.87 2.11
C GLY A 89 -4.20 -20.56 2.90
N GLN A 90 -3.23 -19.88 2.28
CA GLN A 90 -1.97 -19.48 2.93
C GLN A 90 -2.16 -18.42 4.02
N THR A 91 -3.17 -17.57 3.90
CA THR A 91 -3.39 -16.42 4.79
C THR A 91 -4.46 -16.68 5.86
N ASN A 92 -5.12 -17.83 5.82
CA ASN A 92 -6.24 -18.20 6.68
C ASN A 92 -7.35 -17.12 6.70
N ARG A 93 -7.69 -16.57 5.52
CA ARG A 93 -8.68 -15.49 5.35
C ARG A 93 -9.94 -15.98 4.67
N THR A 94 -11.02 -15.21 4.84
CA THR A 94 -12.35 -15.56 4.33
C THR A 94 -12.48 -15.32 2.83
N ALA A 95 -13.43 -16.01 2.21
CA ALA A 95 -13.74 -15.90 0.78
C ALA A 95 -14.48 -14.60 0.39
N ASP A 96 -14.75 -13.70 1.33
CA ASP A 96 -15.51 -12.48 1.01
C ASP A 96 -14.65 -11.38 0.39
N ASN A 97 -13.33 -11.48 0.55
CA ASN A 97 -12.38 -10.53 -0.01
C ASN A 97 -11.82 -10.97 -1.36
N GLN A 98 -11.37 -9.97 -2.11
CA GLN A 98 -10.70 -10.15 -3.39
C GLN A 98 -9.21 -10.29 -3.19
N VAL A 99 -8.57 -11.08 -4.04
CA VAL A 99 -7.12 -11.19 -4.10
C VAL A 99 -6.67 -10.41 -5.33
N PHE A 100 -6.01 -9.29 -5.10
CA PHE A 100 -5.41 -8.47 -6.14
C PHE A 100 -3.96 -8.88 -6.34
N ILE A 101 -3.59 -9.14 -7.58
CA ILE A 101 -2.22 -9.46 -7.97
C ILE A 101 -1.55 -8.19 -8.46
N ILE A 102 -0.33 -7.97 -7.98
CA ILE A 102 0.55 -6.89 -8.40
C ILE A 102 1.73 -7.52 -9.14
N GLU A 103 1.83 -7.26 -10.44
CA GLU A 103 2.91 -7.74 -11.29
C GLU A 103 3.86 -6.58 -11.64
N SER A 104 5.15 -6.83 -11.55
CA SER A 104 6.21 -5.89 -11.93
C SER A 104 7.40 -6.69 -12.47
N GLY A 105 7.64 -6.61 -13.78
CA GLY A 105 8.58 -7.50 -14.45
C GLY A 105 8.22 -8.98 -14.25
N GLU A 106 9.18 -9.79 -13.81
CA GLU A 106 9.01 -11.24 -13.59
C GLU A 106 8.44 -11.60 -12.21
N THR A 107 8.05 -10.59 -11.44
CA THR A 107 7.76 -10.78 -10.03
C THR A 107 6.31 -10.51 -9.70
N VAL A 108 5.79 -11.26 -8.73
CA VAL A 108 4.37 -11.28 -8.38
C VAL A 108 4.17 -11.15 -6.87
N ASP A 109 3.39 -10.15 -6.51
CA ASP A 109 2.97 -9.78 -5.16
C ASP A 109 1.43 -9.79 -5.08
N TYR A 110 0.87 -9.68 -3.88
CA TYR A 110 -0.59 -9.66 -3.72
C TYR A 110 -1.09 -8.81 -2.55
N VAL A 111 -2.34 -8.37 -2.69
CA VAL A 111 -3.10 -7.70 -1.63
C VAL A 111 -4.47 -8.35 -1.56
N VAL A 112 -4.84 -8.85 -0.38
CA VAL A 112 -6.19 -9.33 -0.07
C VAL A 112 -6.98 -8.17 0.49
N ALA A 113 -7.98 -7.69 -0.25
CA ALA A 113 -8.78 -6.54 0.15
C ALA A 113 -10.19 -6.60 -0.45
N ARG A 114 -11.11 -5.79 0.09
CA ARG A 114 -12.49 -5.73 -0.42
C ARG A 114 -12.67 -4.82 -1.63
N ALA A 115 -11.89 -3.75 -1.70
CA ALA A 115 -12.01 -2.71 -2.72
C ALA A 115 -10.63 -2.21 -3.13
N VAL A 116 -10.56 -1.74 -4.37
CA VAL A 116 -9.40 -1.05 -4.91
C VAL A 116 -9.85 0.15 -5.74
N GLY A 117 -9.09 1.23 -5.67
CA GLY A 117 -9.31 2.38 -6.54
C GLY A 117 -8.02 3.11 -6.83
N TRP A 118 -8.06 3.96 -7.85
CA TRP A 118 -6.93 4.78 -8.23
C TRP A 118 -7.39 6.18 -8.63
N GLN A 119 -6.46 7.12 -8.54
CA GLN A 119 -6.65 8.50 -8.94
C GLN A 119 -5.34 9.10 -9.42
N GLU A 120 -5.43 9.84 -10.52
CA GLU A 120 -4.37 10.73 -10.98
C GLU A 120 -4.67 12.19 -10.59
N ASP A 121 -3.68 12.91 -10.06
CA ASP A 121 -3.80 14.33 -9.72
C ASP A 121 -2.47 15.10 -9.87
N ASP A 122 -2.50 16.44 -9.73
CA ASP A 122 -1.30 17.29 -9.79
C ASP A 122 -0.77 17.66 -8.40
N GLN A 123 -1.12 16.92 -7.36
CA GLN A 123 -0.59 17.21 -6.02
C GLN A 123 0.87 16.79 -5.93
N GLN A 124 1.56 17.27 -4.89
CA GLN A 124 2.96 16.86 -4.64
C GLN A 124 3.02 15.51 -3.92
N ASP A 125 4.20 14.88 -3.92
CA ASP A 125 4.45 13.62 -3.24
C ASP A 125 4.07 13.64 -1.76
N ARG A 126 4.25 14.76 -1.04
CA ARG A 126 3.95 14.87 0.40
C ARG A 126 2.51 15.24 0.72
N GLU A 127 1.74 15.64 -0.28
CA GLU A 127 0.35 16.02 -0.07
C GLU A 127 -0.51 14.78 0.24
N PRO A 128 -1.61 14.94 1.00
CA PRO A 128 -2.56 13.86 1.24
C PRO A 128 -3.10 13.25 -0.06
N SER A 129 -3.48 11.98 0.01
CA SER A 129 -4.24 11.32 -1.05
C SER A 129 -5.71 11.74 -0.96
N ALA A 130 -6.36 11.95 -2.09
CA ALA A 130 -7.82 12.14 -2.10
C ALA A 130 -8.59 10.83 -1.84
N LEU A 131 -7.94 9.68 -2.02
CA LEU A 131 -8.55 8.36 -1.81
C LEU A 131 -8.53 7.93 -0.33
N ALA A 132 -7.55 8.42 0.42
CA ALA A 132 -7.23 7.90 1.74
C ALA A 132 -7.06 9.01 2.77
N PHE A 133 -7.64 8.79 3.95
CA PHE A 133 -7.42 9.64 5.11
C PHE A 133 -6.31 9.01 5.96
N PHE A 134 -5.07 9.35 5.64
CA PHE A 134 -3.94 9.07 6.52
C PHE A 134 -3.80 10.21 7.51
N VAL A 135 -3.75 9.88 8.80
CA VAL A 135 -3.33 10.87 9.81
C VAL A 135 -1.93 11.34 9.41
N PRO A 136 -1.65 12.66 9.36
CA PRO A 136 -0.32 13.16 9.08
C PRO A 136 0.68 12.46 9.99
N ALA A 137 1.86 12.09 9.46
CA ALA A 137 2.92 11.54 10.27
C ALA A 137 3.11 12.43 11.49
N THR A 138 2.99 11.85 12.69
CA THR A 138 3.24 12.55 13.93
C THR A 138 4.62 13.17 13.86
N ASP A 139 4.73 14.44 14.23
CA ASP A 139 6.01 15.15 14.36
C ASP A 139 7.06 14.20 14.97
N PRO A 140 8.16 13.88 14.26
CA PRO A 140 9.15 12.92 14.75
C PRO A 140 9.76 13.36 16.10
N THR A 141 9.72 14.65 16.44
CA THR A 141 10.14 15.14 17.76
C THR A 141 9.24 14.67 18.91
N ARG A 142 8.01 14.20 18.62
CA ARG A 142 7.13 13.54 19.59
C ARG A 142 7.41 12.05 19.77
N LEU A 143 8.13 11.42 18.85
CA LEU A 143 8.36 9.97 18.82
C LEU A 143 9.81 9.59 19.15
N LEU A 144 10.75 10.45 18.79
CA LEU A 144 12.16 10.24 19.10
C LEU A 144 12.42 10.71 20.55
N PRO A 145 13.05 9.88 21.40
CA PRO A 145 13.60 10.39 22.65
C PRO A 145 14.54 11.56 22.31
N SER A 146 14.48 12.63 23.09
CA SER A 146 15.34 13.80 22.94
C SER A 146 16.80 13.38 22.74
N ASP A 147 17.60 14.20 22.03
CA ASP A 147 19.04 14.00 21.76
C ASP A 147 19.94 13.83 23.01
N SER A 148 19.35 13.83 24.21
CA SER A 148 20.01 13.35 25.41
C SER A 148 20.09 11.82 25.36
N PRO A 149 21.29 11.22 25.18
CA PRO A 149 21.43 9.77 25.24
C PRO A 149 20.96 9.30 26.60
N THR A 150 19.78 8.67 26.63
CA THR A 150 19.34 7.95 27.82
C THR A 150 20.21 6.70 27.88
N SER A 151 21.16 6.68 28.80
CA SER A 151 21.97 5.50 29.08
C SER A 151 21.04 4.32 29.37
N TRP A 152 21.03 3.33 28.48
CA TRP A 152 20.29 2.08 28.64
C TRP A 152 20.69 1.31 29.92
N SER A 153 21.83 1.66 30.53
CA SER A 153 22.33 1.08 31.77
C SER A 153 21.57 1.53 33.02
N ALA A 154 20.85 2.66 32.99
CA ALA A 154 20.19 3.19 34.18
C ALA A 154 18.82 2.53 34.48
N VAL A 155 18.18 1.91 33.48
CA VAL A 155 16.83 1.34 33.64
C VAL A 155 16.86 -0.10 34.18
N GLN A 156 17.96 -0.85 33.98
CA GLN A 156 18.08 -2.24 34.45
C GLN A 156 18.56 -2.39 35.90
N ALA A 157 19.11 -1.35 36.52
CA ALA A 157 19.61 -1.44 37.91
C ALA A 157 18.51 -1.28 38.98
N ALA A 158 17.28 -0.92 38.59
CA ALA A 158 16.19 -0.63 39.53
C ALA A 158 15.16 -1.75 39.71
N GLN A 159 15.40 -2.95 39.16
CA GLN A 159 14.42 -4.06 39.18
C GLN A 159 14.97 -5.43 39.62
N ILE A 160 16.05 -5.47 40.40
CA ILE A 160 16.41 -6.69 41.14
C ILE A 160 16.11 -6.45 42.62
N PRO A 161 14.99 -6.95 43.17
CA PRO A 161 14.85 -7.11 44.60
C PRO A 161 15.69 -8.30 45.07
N ASP A 162 16.35 -8.14 46.22
CA ASP A 162 16.98 -9.23 46.99
C ASP A 162 15.99 -10.34 47.36
#